data_AF-E5WUR9-F1
#
_entry.id   AF-E5WUR9-F1
#
_cell.length_a   1.000
_cell.length_b   1.000
_cell.length_c   1.000
_cell.angle_alpha   90.00
_cell.angle_beta   90.00
_cell.angle_gamma   90.00
#
_symmetry.space_group_name_H-M   'P 1'
#
loop_
_entity.id
_entity.type
_entity.pdbx_description
1 polymer ?
#
loop_
_entity_poly.entity_id
_entity_poly.type
_entity_poly.pdbx_seq_one_letter_code
_entity_poly.pdbx_strand_id
1 'polypeptide(L)'
;MKTKFIYAFLTCLVMGCQLSISAQNQVNKGKKMNRTPEQFMERQTHQMVKTLMLDDAATAKFVPVYQNYLKELRECRMMNRKQTPARQKVEKPGVKPESKPLLTDAEVEQQIKGRFAQSRKILDVREKYYNEFRKILSSKQIMKIYQTEKSNANKLKKEFDRRKRQAAVQGKNKHPVRSAQKS
;
A
#
# COMPACT_ATOMS: atom_id res chain seq x y z
N MET A 1 20.71 65.09 -5.59
CA MET A 1 20.22 63.73 -5.87
C MET A 1 19.51 63.15 -4.63
N LYS A 2 18.30 63.61 -4.30
CA LYS A 2 17.60 63.23 -3.05
C LYS A 2 16.09 62.94 -3.21
N THR A 3 15.64 62.62 -4.43
CA THR A 3 14.22 62.31 -4.70
C THR A 3 14.02 61.11 -5.63
N LYS A 4 15.09 60.42 -6.02
CA LYS A 4 15.04 59.24 -6.93
C LYS A 4 15.21 57.90 -6.22
N PHE A 5 15.56 57.89 -4.93
CA PHE A 5 15.73 56.64 -4.15
C PHE A 5 14.46 56.18 -3.42
N ILE A 6 13.45 57.04 -3.28
CA ILE A 6 12.19 56.68 -2.61
C ILE A 6 11.31 55.81 -3.51
N TYR A 7 11.35 56.01 -4.83
CA TYR A 7 10.60 55.19 -5.79
C TYR A 7 11.21 53.80 -6.02
N ALA A 8 12.51 53.61 -5.74
CA ALA A 8 13.15 52.30 -5.86
C ALA A 8 12.82 51.36 -4.69
N PHE A 9 12.36 51.91 -3.55
CA PHE A 9 11.91 51.13 -2.40
C PHE A 9 10.40 50.84 -2.43
N LEU A 10 9.61 51.62 -3.17
CA LEU A 10 8.15 51.45 -3.30
C LEU A 10 7.75 50.42 -4.37
N THR A 11 8.64 50.05 -5.29
CA THR A 11 8.37 49.07 -6.35
C THR A 11 8.68 47.62 -5.97
N CYS A 12 9.38 47.36 -4.87
CA CYS A 12 9.58 46.00 -4.35
C CYS A 12 8.43 45.51 -3.46
N LEU A 13 7.48 46.36 -3.09
CA LEU A 13 6.36 46.00 -2.21
C LEU A 13 5.24 45.22 -2.92
N VAL A 14 5.27 45.10 -4.25
CA VAL A 14 4.20 44.45 -5.05
C VAL A 14 4.55 43.03 -5.54
N MET A 15 5.77 42.54 -5.31
CA MET A 15 6.15 41.13 -5.57
C MET A 15 6.13 40.25 -4.31
N GLY A 16 5.36 40.63 -3.28
CA GLY A 16 5.22 39.88 -2.02
C GLY A 16 4.00 38.95 -1.94
N CYS A 17 3.13 38.89 -2.95
CA CYS A 17 1.78 38.33 -2.79
C CYS A 17 1.53 36.94 -3.39
N GLN A 18 2.54 36.08 -3.60
CA GLN A 18 2.29 34.73 -4.13
C GLN A 18 3.14 33.62 -3.49
N LEU A 19 3.28 33.57 -2.16
CA LEU A 19 3.78 32.35 -1.49
C LEU A 19 3.04 31.96 -0.20
N SER A 20 1.73 32.23 -0.13
CA SER A 20 0.87 31.72 0.95
C SER A 20 -0.39 31.03 0.45
N ILE A 21 -0.27 30.19 -0.60
CA ILE A 21 -1.31 29.20 -0.97
C ILE A 21 -0.73 27.79 -0.80
N SER A 22 -0.33 27.42 0.42
CA SER A 22 -0.13 26.00 0.75
C SER A 22 -0.27 25.65 2.25
N ALA A 23 -0.77 26.56 3.09
CA ALA A 23 -0.98 26.27 4.51
C ALA A 23 -2.43 25.81 4.84
N GLN A 24 -3.42 26.16 4.02
CA GLN A 24 -4.84 25.87 4.31
C GLN A 24 -5.29 24.44 3.99
N ASN A 25 -4.49 23.62 3.30
CA ASN A 25 -4.79 22.20 3.09
C ASN A 25 -4.41 21.29 4.29
N GLN A 26 -4.26 21.85 5.50
CA GLN A 26 -4.09 21.05 6.72
C GLN A 26 -5.42 20.48 7.25
N VAL A 27 -6.58 20.98 6.80
CA VAL A 27 -7.90 20.51 7.27
C VAL A 27 -8.25 19.10 6.73
N ASN A 28 -7.57 18.62 5.69
CA ASN A 28 -7.77 17.27 5.15
C ASN A 28 -6.75 16.22 5.64
N LYS A 29 -5.97 16.50 6.71
CA LYS A 29 -5.08 15.49 7.32
C LYS A 29 -5.76 14.55 8.33
N GLY A 30 -7.08 14.67 8.53
CA GLY A 30 -7.83 13.89 9.51
C GLY A 30 -8.59 12.67 8.97
N LYS A 31 -8.94 12.63 7.68
CA LYS A 31 -9.67 11.50 7.09
C LYS A 31 -8.69 10.63 6.30
N LYS A 32 -7.93 9.78 6.99
CA LYS A 32 -7.49 8.52 6.35
C LYS A 32 -8.78 7.82 5.97
N MET A 33 -9.21 7.99 4.72
CA MET A 33 -10.36 7.28 4.20
C MET A 33 -9.99 5.80 4.27
N ASN A 34 -10.47 5.13 5.32
CA ASN A 34 -10.40 3.69 5.46
C ASN A 34 -11.28 3.14 4.35
N ARG A 35 -10.73 3.04 3.13
CA ARG A 35 -11.43 2.44 2.00
C ARG A 35 -11.83 1.05 2.43
N THR A 36 -13.12 0.75 2.31
CA THR A 36 -13.62 -0.58 2.67
C THR A 36 -12.98 -1.63 1.76
N PRO A 37 -12.79 -2.87 2.25
CA PRO A 37 -12.42 -4.02 1.42
C PRO A 37 -13.13 -4.08 0.07
N GLU A 38 -14.42 -3.79 0.07
CA GLU A 38 -15.33 -3.82 -1.07
C GLU A 38 -14.98 -2.72 -2.08
N GLN A 39 -14.83 -1.47 -1.63
CA GLN A 39 -14.41 -0.36 -2.48
C GLN A 39 -13.04 -0.59 -3.13
N PHE A 40 -12.15 -1.30 -2.45
CA PHE A 40 -10.86 -1.66 -3.03
C PHE A 40 -11.01 -2.72 -4.12
N MET A 41 -11.82 -3.76 -3.89
CA MET A 41 -12.10 -4.81 -4.88
C MET A 41 -12.81 -4.25 -6.11
N GLU A 42 -13.77 -3.33 -5.94
CA GLU A 42 -14.44 -2.64 -7.04
C GLU A 42 -13.46 -1.87 -7.91
N ARG A 43 -12.58 -1.06 -7.30
CA ARG A 43 -11.55 -0.31 -8.06
C ARG A 43 -10.59 -1.24 -8.79
N GLN A 44 -10.15 -2.32 -8.16
CA GLN A 44 -9.28 -3.30 -8.82
C GLN A 44 -9.98 -3.96 -10.00
N THR A 45 -11.25 -4.29 -9.85
CA THR A 45 -12.07 -4.90 -10.91
C THR A 45 -12.27 -3.92 -12.07
N HIS A 46 -12.66 -2.68 -11.78
CA HIS A 46 -12.82 -1.64 -12.80
C HIS A 46 -11.52 -1.35 -13.56
N GLN A 47 -10.38 -1.29 -12.85
CA GLN A 47 -9.07 -1.16 -13.49
C GLN A 47 -8.76 -2.35 -14.40
N MET A 48 -9.13 -3.56 -14.00
CA MET A 48 -8.92 -4.75 -14.81
C MET A 48 -9.78 -4.73 -16.08
N VAL A 49 -11.08 -4.41 -15.96
CA VAL A 49 -11.99 -4.23 -17.12
C VAL A 49 -11.39 -3.27 -18.14
N LYS A 50 -10.91 -2.10 -17.69
CA LYS A 50 -10.25 -1.12 -18.56
C LYS A 50 -8.95 -1.65 -19.17
N THR A 51 -8.15 -2.39 -18.41
CA THR A 51 -6.87 -2.96 -18.88
C THR A 51 -7.08 -4.04 -19.93
N LEU A 52 -8.19 -4.77 -19.84
CA LEU A 52 -8.56 -5.85 -20.76
C LEU A 52 -9.39 -5.39 -21.95
N MET A 53 -9.81 -4.12 -21.96
CA MET A 53 -10.64 -3.50 -23.01
C MET A 53 -11.90 -4.34 -23.29
N LEU A 54 -12.62 -4.71 -22.23
CA LEU A 54 -13.84 -5.50 -22.36
C LEU A 54 -15.00 -4.65 -22.84
N ASP A 55 -15.84 -5.22 -23.71
CA ASP A 55 -17.15 -4.67 -24.03
C ASP A 55 -18.14 -4.85 -22.85
N ASP A 56 -19.32 -4.25 -22.95
CA ASP A 56 -20.31 -4.26 -21.87
C ASP A 56 -20.84 -5.67 -21.56
N ALA A 57 -20.98 -6.53 -22.58
CA ALA A 57 -21.47 -7.89 -22.42
C ALA A 57 -20.46 -8.79 -21.71
N ALA A 58 -19.18 -8.70 -22.09
CA ALA A 58 -18.07 -9.38 -21.45
C ALA A 58 -17.84 -8.82 -20.04
N THR A 59 -17.96 -7.51 -19.84
CA THR A 59 -17.84 -6.86 -18.53
C THR A 59 -18.87 -7.38 -17.55
N ALA A 60 -20.15 -7.47 -17.95
CA ALA A 60 -21.23 -7.96 -17.10
C ALA A 60 -20.98 -9.40 -16.59
N LYS A 61 -20.39 -10.26 -17.43
CA LYS A 61 -20.03 -11.64 -17.07
C LYS A 61 -18.72 -11.71 -16.28
N PHE A 62 -17.75 -10.87 -16.61
CA PHE A 62 -16.40 -10.90 -16.03
C PHE A 62 -16.35 -10.37 -14.60
N VAL A 63 -17.04 -9.25 -14.33
CA VAL A 63 -17.01 -8.57 -13.02
C VAL A 63 -17.31 -9.52 -11.84
N PRO A 64 -18.42 -10.28 -11.81
CA PRO A 64 -18.71 -11.16 -10.68
C PRO A 64 -17.69 -12.29 -10.52
N VAL A 65 -17.21 -12.86 -11.63
CA VAL A 65 -16.19 -13.92 -11.64
C VAL A 65 -14.87 -13.40 -11.06
N TYR A 66 -14.44 -12.23 -11.51
CA TYR A 66 -13.19 -11.63 -11.08
C TYR A 66 -13.23 -11.16 -9.61
N GLN A 67 -14.36 -10.64 -9.14
CA GLN A 67 -14.52 -10.28 -7.73
C GLN A 67 -14.43 -11.50 -6.80
N ASN A 68 -15.09 -12.62 -7.15
CA ASN A 68 -14.99 -13.85 -6.37
C ASN A 68 -13.56 -14.41 -6.36
N TYR A 69 -12.87 -14.35 -7.51
CA TYR A 69 -11.45 -14.70 -7.60
C TYR A 69 -10.57 -13.85 -6.67
N LEU A 70 -10.76 -12.52 -6.63
CA LEU A 70 -10.03 -11.63 -5.72
C LEU A 70 -10.31 -11.95 -4.25
N LYS A 71 -11.56 -12.30 -3.92
CA LYS A 71 -11.98 -12.69 -2.57
C LYS A 71 -11.30 -13.99 -2.13
N GLU A 72 -11.37 -15.05 -2.93
CA GLU A 72 -10.72 -16.34 -2.63
C GLU A 72 -9.20 -16.21 -2.54
N LEU A 73 -8.57 -15.43 -3.42
CA LEU A 73 -7.14 -15.12 -3.31
C LEU A 73 -6.79 -14.39 -2.01
N ARG A 74 -7.64 -13.46 -1.57
CA ARG A 74 -7.43 -12.76 -0.31
C ARG A 74 -7.56 -13.70 0.88
N GLU A 75 -8.53 -14.59 0.88
CA GLU A 75 -8.69 -15.61 1.92
C GLU A 75 -7.47 -16.53 2.00
N CYS A 76 -6.95 -16.99 0.85
CA CYS A 76 -5.71 -17.76 0.78
C CYS A 76 -4.54 -17.00 1.42
N ARG A 77 -4.37 -15.70 1.10
CA ARG A 77 -3.30 -14.86 1.68
C ARG A 77 -3.42 -14.67 3.18
N MET A 78 -4.66 -14.62 3.71
CA MET A 78 -4.92 -14.39 5.13
C MET A 78 -4.82 -15.67 5.98
N MET A 79 -4.82 -16.86 5.38
CA MET A 79 -4.75 -18.16 6.06
C MET A 79 -3.60 -18.26 7.06
N ASN A 80 -2.38 -17.99 6.63
CA ASN A 80 -1.18 -18.10 7.49
C ASN A 80 -1.00 -16.88 8.42
N ARG A 81 -1.63 -15.73 8.09
CA ARG A 81 -1.64 -14.56 8.99
C ARG A 81 -2.43 -14.85 10.27
N LYS A 82 -3.49 -15.68 10.17
CA LYS A 82 -4.27 -16.12 11.33
C LYS A 82 -3.52 -17.12 12.21
N GLN A 83 -2.56 -17.85 11.65
CA GLN A 83 -1.75 -18.85 12.37
C GLN A 83 -0.50 -18.24 13.03
N THR A 84 -0.06 -17.07 12.57
CA THR A 84 1.04 -16.37 13.24
C THR A 84 0.45 -15.66 14.47
N PRO A 85 0.92 -15.91 15.70
CA PRO A 85 0.49 -15.13 16.86
C PRO A 85 0.65 -13.65 16.52
N ALA A 86 -0.38 -12.85 16.79
CA ALA A 86 -0.26 -11.41 16.68
C ALA A 86 0.96 -11.03 17.51
N ARG A 87 2.05 -10.58 16.86
CA ARG A 87 3.18 -9.97 17.57
C ARG A 87 2.62 -8.72 18.24
N GLN A 88 2.10 -8.90 19.43
CA GLN A 88 1.49 -7.89 20.29
C GLN A 88 2.65 -7.02 20.78
N LYS A 89 3.15 -6.16 19.88
CA LYS A 89 4.04 -5.07 20.25
C LYS A 89 3.19 -4.03 20.97
N VAL A 90 2.98 -4.25 22.27
CA VAL A 90 2.76 -3.14 23.18
C VAL A 90 4.14 -2.51 23.37
N GLU A 91 4.55 -1.65 22.43
CA GLU A 91 5.69 -0.76 22.65
C GLU A 91 5.23 0.26 23.70
N LYS A 92 5.37 -0.10 24.98
CA LYS A 92 5.27 0.89 26.07
C LYS A 92 6.41 1.89 25.87
N PRO A 93 6.14 3.21 25.84
CA PRO A 93 7.21 4.21 25.74
C PRO A 93 8.16 4.06 26.95
N GLY A 94 9.46 3.85 26.70
CA GLY A 94 10.49 3.86 27.74
C GLY A 94 11.16 2.51 28.07
N VAL A 95 10.67 1.39 27.53
CA VAL A 95 11.34 0.08 27.71
C VAL A 95 12.26 -0.18 26.50
N LYS A 96 13.56 -0.42 26.74
CA LYS A 96 14.49 -0.87 25.68
C LYS A 96 13.87 -2.09 25.01
N PRO A 97 13.83 -2.18 23.67
CA PRO A 97 13.26 -3.35 23.01
C PRO A 97 14.09 -4.58 23.41
N GLU A 98 13.54 -5.39 24.31
CA GLU A 98 14.06 -6.72 24.57
C GLU A 98 14.17 -7.45 23.24
N SER A 99 15.27 -8.18 23.06
CA SER A 99 15.53 -8.98 21.87
C SER A 99 14.28 -9.79 21.54
N LYS A 100 13.73 -9.59 20.34
CA LYS A 100 12.57 -10.36 19.87
C LYS A 100 12.84 -11.84 20.14
N PRO A 101 11.96 -12.58 20.83
CA PRO A 101 12.11 -14.01 20.99
C PRO A 101 12.35 -14.64 19.61
N LEU A 102 13.45 -15.37 19.47
CA LEU A 102 13.69 -16.17 18.28
C LEU A 102 12.60 -17.25 18.25
N LEU A 103 12.00 -17.45 17.07
CA LEU A 103 11.05 -18.55 16.86
C LEU A 103 11.79 -19.87 17.10
N THR A 104 11.13 -20.81 17.76
CA THR A 104 11.64 -22.18 17.91
C THR A 104 11.65 -22.90 16.55
N ASP A 105 12.51 -23.90 16.39
CA ASP A 105 12.59 -24.68 15.14
C ASP A 105 11.24 -25.32 14.75
N ALA A 106 10.47 -25.78 15.74
CA ALA A 106 9.13 -26.33 15.54
C ALA A 106 8.15 -25.27 15.00
N GLU A 107 8.19 -24.04 15.51
CA GLU A 107 7.36 -22.93 15.00
C GLU A 107 7.76 -22.51 13.59
N VAL A 108 9.07 -22.53 13.29
CA VAL A 108 9.58 -22.28 11.94
C VAL A 108 9.12 -23.36 10.97
N GLU A 109 9.19 -24.64 11.35
CA GLU A 109 8.71 -25.76 10.55
C GLU A 109 7.21 -25.65 10.26
N GLN A 110 6.39 -25.33 11.28
CA GLN A 110 4.95 -25.09 11.10
C GLN A 110 4.68 -23.92 10.15
N GLN A 111 5.44 -22.82 10.26
CA GLN A 111 5.32 -21.70 9.33
C GLN A 111 5.68 -22.10 7.90
N ILE A 112 6.73 -22.91 7.71
CA ILE A 112 7.14 -23.42 6.39
C ILE A 112 6.03 -24.30 5.80
N LYS A 113 5.51 -25.26 6.56
CA LYS A 113 4.39 -26.13 6.14
C LYS A 113 3.14 -25.32 5.78
N GLY A 114 2.82 -24.30 6.58
CA GLY A 114 1.73 -23.37 6.29
C GLY A 114 1.92 -22.63 4.97
N ARG A 115 3.14 -22.20 4.63
CA ARG A 115 3.43 -21.57 3.33
C ARG A 115 3.21 -22.52 2.15
N PHE A 116 3.59 -23.79 2.27
CA PHE A 116 3.31 -24.78 1.22
C PHE A 116 1.81 -24.99 1.02
N ALA A 117 1.05 -25.16 2.10
CA ALA A 117 -0.40 -25.30 2.03
C ALA A 117 -1.07 -24.06 1.39
N GLN A 118 -0.61 -22.86 1.75
CA GLN A 118 -1.08 -21.61 1.14
C GLN A 118 -0.76 -21.55 -0.36
N SER A 119 0.47 -21.89 -0.76
CA SER A 119 0.87 -21.91 -2.17
C SER A 119 0.03 -22.87 -3.00
N ARG A 120 -0.27 -24.06 -2.48
CA ARG A 120 -1.15 -25.04 -3.15
C ARG A 120 -2.55 -24.47 -3.36
N LYS A 121 -3.17 -23.92 -2.32
CA LYS A 121 -4.51 -23.30 -2.44
C LYS A 121 -4.56 -22.13 -3.43
N ILE A 122 -3.51 -21.32 -3.49
CA ILE A 122 -3.43 -20.23 -4.47
C ILE A 122 -3.40 -20.79 -5.91
N LEU A 123 -2.67 -21.88 -6.13
CA LEU A 123 -2.64 -22.56 -7.43
C LEU A 123 -4.01 -23.13 -7.77
N ASP A 124 -4.66 -23.84 -6.84
CA ASP A 124 -5.99 -24.42 -7.04
C ASP A 124 -7.03 -23.34 -7.41
N VAL A 125 -7.01 -22.19 -6.71
CA VAL A 125 -7.88 -21.03 -7.04
C VAL A 125 -7.55 -20.48 -8.42
N ARG A 126 -6.28 -20.36 -8.78
CA ARG A 126 -5.89 -19.84 -10.11
C ARG A 126 -6.32 -20.76 -11.25
N GLU A 127 -6.21 -22.07 -11.05
CA GLU A 127 -6.64 -23.06 -12.03
C GLU A 127 -8.18 -23.09 -12.15
N LYS A 128 -8.89 -23.08 -11.02
CA LYS A 128 -10.36 -22.96 -10.99
C LYS A 128 -10.85 -21.75 -11.79
N TYR A 129 -10.30 -20.56 -11.51
CA TYR A 129 -10.75 -19.34 -12.19
C TYR A 129 -10.19 -19.16 -13.60
N TYR A 130 -9.08 -19.83 -13.96
CA TYR A 130 -8.68 -19.94 -15.37
C TYR A 130 -9.79 -20.56 -16.22
N ASN A 131 -10.41 -21.63 -15.73
CA ASN A 131 -11.52 -22.31 -16.40
C ASN A 131 -12.78 -21.44 -16.51
N GLU A 132 -13.02 -20.54 -15.55
CA GLU A 132 -14.10 -19.55 -15.65
C GLU A 132 -13.74 -18.40 -16.60
N PHE A 133 -12.51 -17.88 -16.53
CA PHE A 133 -12.07 -16.79 -17.37
C PHE A 133 -12.06 -17.18 -18.85
N ARG A 134 -11.64 -18.40 -19.21
CA ARG A 134 -11.60 -18.84 -20.62
C ARG A 134 -12.98 -18.95 -21.28
N LYS A 135 -14.07 -18.92 -20.51
CA LYS A 135 -15.45 -18.86 -21.05
C LYS A 135 -15.83 -17.45 -21.53
N ILE A 136 -15.10 -16.43 -21.08
CA ILE A 136 -15.42 -15.01 -21.29
C ILE A 136 -14.30 -14.28 -22.02
N LEU A 137 -13.05 -14.67 -21.77
CA LEU A 137 -11.84 -13.97 -22.18
C LEU A 137 -10.97 -14.82 -23.10
N SER A 138 -10.26 -14.15 -24.00
CA SER A 138 -9.19 -14.78 -24.78
C SER A 138 -7.99 -15.13 -23.90
N SER A 139 -7.19 -16.12 -24.31
CA SER A 139 -5.95 -16.50 -23.62
C SER A 139 -4.98 -15.32 -23.45
N LYS A 140 -4.94 -14.37 -24.40
CA LYS A 140 -4.13 -13.16 -24.31
C LYS A 140 -4.59 -12.22 -23.20
N GLN A 141 -5.91 -12.04 -23.05
CA GLN A 141 -6.48 -11.25 -21.95
C GLN A 141 -6.23 -11.91 -20.60
N ILE A 142 -6.37 -13.24 -20.50
CA ILE A 142 -6.07 -13.97 -19.26
C ILE A 142 -4.60 -13.82 -18.87
N MET A 143 -3.68 -13.94 -19.83
CA MET A 143 -2.26 -13.67 -19.59
C MET A 143 -2.04 -12.24 -19.08
N LYS A 144 -2.78 -11.26 -19.63
CA LYS A 144 -2.72 -9.86 -19.18
C LYS A 144 -3.18 -9.67 -17.73
N ILE A 145 -4.16 -10.43 -17.25
CA ILE A 145 -4.56 -10.47 -15.83
C ILE A 145 -3.35 -10.82 -14.96
N TYR A 146 -2.69 -11.95 -15.24
CA TYR A 146 -1.56 -12.42 -14.43
C TYR A 146 -0.36 -11.46 -14.45
N GLN A 147 -0.06 -10.87 -15.61
CA GLN A 147 1.00 -9.87 -15.74
C GLN A 147 0.68 -8.61 -14.92
N THR A 148 -0.56 -8.15 -14.97
CA THR A 148 -1.02 -6.96 -14.25
C THR A 148 -0.99 -7.19 -12.74
N GLU A 149 -1.45 -8.36 -12.27
CA GLU A 149 -1.32 -8.76 -10.87
C GLU A 149 0.12 -8.76 -10.38
N LYS A 150 1.03 -9.38 -11.15
CA LYS A 150 2.45 -9.46 -10.82
C LYS A 150 3.07 -8.06 -10.75
N SER A 151 2.76 -7.19 -11.70
CA SER A 151 3.22 -5.80 -11.68
C SER A 151 2.70 -5.03 -10.47
N ASN A 152 1.41 -5.19 -10.14
CA ASN A 152 0.78 -4.53 -8.99
C ASN A 152 1.40 -5.01 -7.67
N ALA A 153 1.66 -6.30 -7.51
CA ALA A 153 2.36 -6.85 -6.35
C ALA A 153 3.77 -6.28 -6.21
N ASN A 154 4.51 -6.18 -7.32
CA ASN A 154 5.86 -5.60 -7.32
C ASN A 154 5.86 -4.11 -6.96
N LYS A 155 4.90 -3.34 -7.49
CA LYS A 155 4.73 -1.92 -7.14
C LYS A 155 4.42 -1.76 -5.64
N LEU A 156 3.51 -2.58 -5.11
CA LEU A 156 3.17 -2.56 -3.69
C LEU A 156 4.38 -2.90 -2.80
N LYS A 157 5.17 -3.93 -3.18
CA LYS A 157 6.40 -4.28 -2.48
C LYS A 157 7.40 -3.13 -2.47
N LYS A 158 7.67 -2.51 -3.63
CA LYS A 158 8.58 -1.38 -3.76
C LYS A 158 8.14 -0.19 -2.90
N GLU A 159 6.84 0.13 -2.92
CA GLU A 159 6.28 1.21 -2.10
C GLU A 159 6.40 0.92 -0.60
N PHE A 160 6.16 -0.33 -0.19
CA PHE A 160 6.35 -0.75 1.20
C PHE A 160 7.82 -0.63 1.63
N ASP A 161 8.75 -1.13 0.82
CA ASP A 161 10.19 -1.04 1.08
C ASP A 161 10.66 0.42 1.16
N ARG A 162 10.16 1.29 0.26
CA ARG A 162 10.42 2.74 0.28
C ARG A 162 9.95 3.39 1.58
N ARG A 163 8.72 3.11 2.03
CA ARG A 163 8.20 3.62 3.30
C ARG A 163 8.97 3.13 4.50
N LYS A 164 9.37 1.86 4.52
CA LYS A 164 10.20 1.28 5.59
C LYS A 164 11.55 2.00 5.70
N ARG A 165 12.20 2.29 4.57
CA ARG A 165 13.45 3.06 4.53
C ARG A 165 13.25 4.48 5.05
N GLN A 166 12.19 5.17 4.62
CA GLN A 166 11.89 6.53 5.09
C GLN A 166 11.61 6.58 6.60
N ALA A 167 10.86 5.62 7.13
CA ALA A 167 10.60 5.52 8.56
C ALA A 167 11.89 5.28 9.36
N ALA A 168 12.81 4.46 8.85
CA ALA A 168 14.11 4.23 9.49
C ALA A 168 14.99 5.50 9.51
N VAL A 169 14.97 6.30 8.43
CA VAL A 169 15.70 7.58 8.38
C VAL A 169 15.08 8.62 9.33
N GLN A 170 13.75 8.74 9.35
CA GLN A 170 13.06 9.66 10.26
C GLN A 170 13.21 9.25 11.74
N GLY A 171 13.31 7.94 12.04
CA GLY A 171 13.60 7.44 13.37
C GLY A 171 15.02 7.78 13.85
N LYS A 172 16.00 7.89 12.93
CA LYS A 172 17.38 8.32 13.24
C LYS A 172 17.49 9.82 13.50
N ASN A 173 16.69 10.65 12.83
CA ASN A 173 16.73 12.12 12.97
C ASN A 173 15.91 12.67 14.16
N LYS A 174 15.33 11.81 15.01
CA LYS A 174 14.50 12.20 16.18
C LYS A 174 15.26 12.21 17.51
N HIS A 175 16.58 12.32 17.52
CA HIS A 175 17.31 12.67 18.73
C HIS A 175 17.45 14.20 18.80
N PRO A 176 16.62 14.93 19.57
CA PRO A 176 16.97 16.29 19.92
C PRO A 176 18.23 16.23 20.77
N VAL A 177 19.29 16.89 20.31
CA VAL A 177 20.46 17.21 21.13
C VAL A 177 19.92 18.03 22.29
N ARG A 178 19.83 17.42 23.48
CA ARG A 178 19.57 18.14 24.72
C ARG A 178 20.79 19.01 24.95
N SER A 179 20.71 20.28 24.57
CA SER A 179 21.72 21.29 24.88
C SER A 179 21.90 21.29 26.40
N ALA A 180 23.09 20.87 26.83
CA ALA A 180 23.52 21.01 28.22
C ALA A 180 23.65 22.52 28.52
N GLN A 181 22.66 23.11 29.18
CA GLN A 181 22.91 24.30 29.97
C GLN A 181 23.63 23.85 31.23
N LYS A 182 24.94 24.07 31.26
CA LYS A 182 25.74 24.09 32.49
C LYS A 182 25.37 25.34 33.30
N SER A 183 25.52 25.19 34.61
CA SER A 183 25.32 26.11 35.74
C SER A 183 25.52 27.59 35.48
#